data_AF-A0A838S0F7-F1
#
_entry.id   AF-A0A838S0F7-F1
#
_cell.length_a   1.000
_cell.length_b   1.000
_cell.length_c   1.000
_cell.angle_alpha   90.00
_cell.angle_beta   90.00
_cell.angle_gamma   90.00
#
_symmetry.space_group_name_H-M   'P 1'
#
loop_
_entity.id
_entity.type
_entity.pdbx_description
1 polymer ?
#
loop_
_entity_poly.entity_id
_entity_poly.type
_entity_poly.pdbx_seq_one_letter_code
_entity_poly.pdbx_strand_id
1 'polypeptide(L)'
;TMLDLLGTRLRAVQQQMPAEGFTDDSTLAAIASSYQETLSTLKFRIQVRGDARFLRDPEVANKVRAALLAGVRAALLWHQVGGRRWQLPFYRKRIVEALQTLA
;
A
#
# COMPACT_ATOMS: atom_id res chain seq x y z
N THR A 1 -1.93 17.17 8.69
CA THR A 1 -2.75 16.72 7.54
C THR A 1 -3.05 15.23 7.66
N MET A 2 -3.97 14.69 6.86
CA MET A 2 -4.28 13.24 6.84
C MET A 2 -3.04 12.36 6.60
N LEU A 3 -2.10 12.83 5.77
CA LEU A 3 -0.83 12.12 5.49
C LEU A 3 0.10 12.10 6.71
N ASP A 4 0.12 13.15 7.52
CA ASP A 4 0.93 13.20 8.75
C ASP A 4 0.39 12.23 9.81
N LEU A 5 -0.93 12.09 9.89
CA LEU A 5 -1.59 11.11 10.75
C LEU A 5 -1.22 9.69 10.32
N LEU A 6 -1.33 9.40 9.02
CA LEU A 6 -0.93 8.11 8.45
C LEU A 6 0.54 7.81 8.74
N GLY A 7 1.44 8.77 8.55
CA GLY A 7 2.87 8.61 8.83
C GLY A 7 3.18 8.40 10.31
N THR A 8 2.42 9.01 11.21
CA THR A 8 2.57 8.79 12.66
C THR A 8 2.13 7.40 13.06
N ARG A 9 1.00 6.92 12.52
CA ARG A 9 0.52 5.56 12.81
C ARG A 9 1.42 4.47 12.25
N LEU A 10 1.90 4.63 11.02
CA LEU A 10 2.82 3.64 10.44
C LEU A 10 4.13 3.55 11.21
N ARG A 11 4.63 4.66 11.76
CA ARG A 11 5.78 4.64 12.69
C ARG A 11 5.46 3.89 13.98
N ALA A 12 4.27 4.08 14.56
CA ALA A 12 3.86 3.34 15.75
C ALA A 12 3.77 1.82 15.47
N VAL A 13 3.19 1.43 14.33
CA VAL A 13 3.17 0.02 13.89
C VAL A 13 4.59 -0.51 13.78
N GLN A 14 5.49 0.23 13.13
CA GLN A 14 6.89 -0.17 12.96
C GLN A 14 7.61 -0.43 14.30
N GLN A 15 7.32 0.36 15.34
CA GLN A 15 7.93 0.17 16.67
C GLN A 15 7.38 -1.06 17.41
N GLN A 16 6.19 -1.52 17.07
CA GLN A 16 5.52 -2.67 17.69
C GLN A 16 5.72 -3.97 16.88
N MET A 17 6.49 -3.91 15.80
CA MET A 17 6.67 -5.06 14.92
C MET A 17 7.47 -6.18 15.61
N PRO A 18 7.00 -7.43 15.51
CA PRO A 18 7.77 -8.57 15.96
C PRO A 18 9.00 -8.79 15.06
N ALA A 19 10.02 -9.47 15.61
CA ALA A 19 11.26 -9.79 14.88
C ALA A 19 11.01 -10.64 13.62
N GLU A 20 9.89 -11.37 13.58
CA GLU A 20 9.45 -12.24 12.48
C GLU A 20 8.97 -11.46 11.24
N GLY A 21 8.81 -10.14 11.32
CA GLY A 21 8.74 -9.24 10.16
C GLY A 21 7.34 -8.69 9.82
N PHE A 22 7.17 -8.27 8.56
CA PHE A 22 6.01 -7.50 8.08
C PHE A 22 4.77 -8.31 7.71
N THR A 23 4.87 -9.64 7.75
CA THR A 23 3.84 -10.55 7.22
C THR A 23 2.97 -11.18 8.30
N ASP A 24 3.27 -10.89 9.57
CA ASP A 24 2.46 -11.35 10.68
C ASP A 24 1.05 -10.72 10.67
N ASP A 25 0.05 -11.50 11.05
CA ASP A 25 -1.35 -11.10 10.97
C ASP A 25 -1.67 -9.90 11.86
N SER A 26 -1.01 -9.76 13.01
CA SER A 26 -1.20 -8.60 13.90
C SER A 26 -0.67 -7.31 13.26
N THR A 27 0.47 -7.40 12.59
CA THR A 27 1.08 -6.28 11.88
C THR A 27 0.23 -5.89 10.67
N LEU A 28 -0.23 -6.87 9.89
CA LEU A 28 -1.12 -6.65 8.75
C LEU A 28 -2.44 -6.02 9.18
N ALA A 29 -3.02 -6.45 10.30
CA ALA A 29 -4.24 -5.86 10.86
C ALA A 29 -4.03 -4.38 11.25
N ALA A 30 -2.89 -4.05 11.88
CA ALA A 30 -2.58 -2.67 12.27
C ALA A 30 -2.37 -1.74 11.04
N ILE A 31 -1.70 -2.25 10.00
CA ILE A 31 -1.54 -1.54 8.71
C ILE A 31 -2.91 -1.36 8.04
N ALA A 32 -3.73 -2.41 8.00
CA ALA A 32 -5.06 -2.39 7.40
C ALA A 32 -6.01 -1.40 8.11
N SER A 33 -5.96 -1.33 9.44
CA SER A 33 -6.70 -0.35 10.23
C SER A 33 -6.28 1.08 9.87
N SER A 34 -4.96 1.33 9.78
CA SER A 34 -4.44 2.63 9.35
C SER A 34 -4.93 3.03 7.96
N TYR A 35 -5.04 2.09 7.02
CA TYR A 35 -5.64 2.32 5.70
C TYR A 35 -7.12 2.69 5.78
N GLN A 36 -7.92 1.98 6.60
CA GLN A 36 -9.35 2.23 6.73
C GLN A 36 -9.66 3.62 7.29
N GLU A 37 -8.96 4.00 8.36
CA GLU A 37 -9.21 5.27 9.06
C GLU A 37 -8.69 6.48 8.29
N THR A 38 -7.75 6.26 7.37
CA THR A 38 -7.22 7.31 6.51
C THR A 38 -7.79 7.14 5.10
N LEU A 39 -7.11 6.40 4.23
CA LEU A 39 -7.33 6.38 2.79
C LEU A 39 -8.73 5.91 2.38
N SER A 40 -9.38 5.04 3.16
CA SER A 40 -10.74 4.60 2.85
C SER A 40 -11.82 5.67 3.08
N THR A 41 -11.48 6.79 3.71
CA THR A 41 -12.39 7.95 3.88
C THR A 41 -12.45 8.83 2.63
N LEU A 42 -11.55 8.64 1.66
CA LEU A 42 -11.56 9.37 0.40
C LEU A 42 -12.79 9.00 -0.43
N LYS A 43 -13.32 9.95 -1.22
CA LYS A 43 -14.52 9.74 -2.05
C LYS A 43 -14.36 8.60 -3.06
N PHE A 44 -13.13 8.25 -3.43
CA PHE A 44 -12.83 7.17 -4.35
C PHE A 44 -12.61 5.86 -3.58
N ARG A 45 -13.44 4.84 -3.87
CA ARG A 45 -13.29 3.49 -3.30
C ARG A 45 -12.73 2.53 -4.34
N ILE A 46 -11.67 1.81 -3.98
CA ILE A 46 -11.10 0.74 -4.80
C ILE A 46 -12.02 -0.47 -4.70
N GLN A 47 -12.59 -0.91 -5.83
CA GLN A 47 -13.40 -2.12 -5.89
C GLN A 47 -12.49 -3.33 -6.06
N VAL A 48 -12.41 -4.18 -5.04
CA VAL A 48 -11.70 -5.45 -5.09
C VAL A 48 -12.68 -6.53 -5.55
N ARG A 49 -12.37 -7.21 -6.65
CA ARG A 49 -13.21 -8.25 -7.24
C ARG A 49 -12.51 -9.60 -7.14
N GLY A 50 -13.26 -10.65 -6.84
CA GLY A 50 -12.75 -12.01 -6.66
C GLY A 50 -13.83 -12.93 -6.13
N ASP A 51 -13.43 -14.14 -5.74
CA ASP A 51 -14.34 -15.12 -5.12
C ASP A 51 -14.77 -14.64 -3.72
N ALA A 52 -16.09 -14.56 -3.53
CA ALA A 52 -16.72 -14.03 -2.31
C ALA A 52 -16.35 -14.81 -1.04
N ARG A 53 -15.96 -16.09 -1.17
CA ARG A 53 -15.54 -16.92 -0.03
C ARG A 53 -14.29 -16.35 0.63
N PHE A 54 -13.29 -15.96 -0.17
CA PHE A 54 -12.06 -15.35 0.33
C PHE A 54 -12.25 -13.89 0.72
N LEU A 55 -13.13 -13.15 0.02
CA LEU A 55 -13.36 -11.74 0.34
C LEU A 55 -14.12 -11.51 1.65
N ARG A 56 -14.78 -12.54 2.19
CA ARG A 56 -15.40 -12.50 3.53
C ARG A 56 -14.41 -12.77 4.66
N ASP A 57 -13.25 -13.32 4.35
CA ASP A 57 -12.22 -13.61 5.33
C ASP A 57 -11.56 -12.30 5.81
N PRO A 58 -11.59 -11.99 7.12
CA PRO A 58 -11.00 -10.77 7.66
C PRO A 58 -9.47 -10.70 7.46
N GLU A 59 -8.77 -11.82 7.48
CA GLU A 59 -7.32 -11.90 7.30
C GLU A 59 -6.95 -11.55 5.86
N VAL A 60 -7.68 -12.12 4.89
CA VAL A 60 -7.55 -11.77 3.46
C VAL A 60 -7.86 -10.29 3.25
N ALA A 61 -8.91 -9.77 3.88
CA ALA A 61 -9.25 -8.35 3.78
C ALA A 61 -8.14 -7.44 4.34
N ASN A 62 -7.49 -7.83 5.43
CA ASN A 62 -6.35 -7.11 6.00
C ASN A 62 -5.15 -7.12 5.05
N LYS A 63 -4.81 -8.29 4.50
CA LYS A 63 -3.75 -8.44 3.47
C LYS A 63 -3.98 -7.53 2.27
N VAL A 64 -5.22 -7.49 1.76
CA VAL A 64 -5.60 -6.61 0.65
C VAL A 64 -5.40 -5.14 1.00
N ARG A 65 -5.86 -4.68 2.17
CA ARG A 65 -5.72 -3.27 2.59
C ARG A 65 -4.25 -2.89 2.83
N ALA A 66 -3.47 -3.78 3.42
CA ALA A 66 -2.03 -3.58 3.60
C ALA A 66 -1.32 -3.45 2.25
N ALA A 67 -1.63 -4.30 1.27
CA ALA A 67 -1.08 -4.22 -0.08
C ALA A 67 -1.49 -2.92 -0.80
N LEU A 68 -2.75 -2.48 -0.66
CA LEU A 68 -3.21 -1.20 -1.20
C LEU A 68 -2.45 -0.02 -0.59
N LEU A 69 -2.21 -0.04 0.73
CA LEU A 69 -1.43 1.00 1.40
C LEU A 69 0.03 1.02 0.90
N ALA A 70 0.64 -0.14 0.70
CA ALA A 70 1.98 -0.26 0.13
C ALA A 70 2.04 0.34 -1.29
N GLY A 71 1.02 0.08 -2.12
CA GLY A 71 0.88 0.70 -3.44
C GLY A 71 0.78 2.23 -3.38
N VAL A 72 0.01 2.77 -2.44
CA VAL A 72 -0.07 4.22 -2.22
C VAL A 72 1.27 4.81 -1.78
N ARG A 73 2.00 4.13 -0.90
CA ARG A 73 3.35 4.56 -0.48
C ARG A 73 4.34 4.54 -1.64
N ALA A 74 4.27 3.53 -2.50
CA ALA A 74 5.09 3.44 -3.72
C ALA A 74 4.75 4.57 -4.71
N ALA A 75 3.46 4.87 -4.91
CA ALA A 75 3.03 6.00 -5.74
C ALA A 75 3.48 7.35 -5.16
N LEU A 76 3.47 7.48 -3.82
CA LEU A 76 4.00 8.66 -3.15
C LEU A 76 5.52 8.76 -3.36
N LEU A 77 6.26 7.65 -3.20
CA LEU A 77 7.69 7.60 -3.45
C LEU A 77 8.01 8.02 -4.89
N TRP A 78 7.28 7.48 -5.87
CA TRP A 78 7.38 7.86 -7.27
C TRP A 78 7.27 9.38 -7.41
N HIS A 79 6.26 10.00 -6.81
CA HIS A 79 6.12 11.45 -6.86
C HIS A 79 7.26 12.21 -6.16
N GLN A 80 7.72 11.71 -5.00
CA GLN A 80 8.82 12.30 -4.23
C GLN A 80 10.13 12.34 -5.02
N VAL A 81 10.40 11.34 -5.85
CA VAL A 81 11.59 11.28 -6.71
C VAL A 81 11.41 11.99 -8.06
N GLY A 82 10.38 12.84 -8.19
CA GLY A 82 10.09 13.61 -9.41
C GLY A 82 9.19 12.89 -10.43
N GLY A 83 8.64 11.75 -10.05
CA GLY A 83 7.73 10.96 -10.86
C GLY A 83 6.40 11.65 -11.17
N ARG A 84 5.91 11.51 -12.40
CA ARG A 84 4.63 12.03 -12.88
C ARG A 84 3.84 10.97 -13.65
N ARG A 85 2.52 11.11 -13.70
CA ARG A 85 1.62 10.14 -14.38
C ARG A 85 1.95 9.95 -15.86
N TRP A 86 2.23 11.04 -16.56
CA TRP A 86 2.58 11.03 -17.99
C TRP A 86 3.89 10.31 -18.31
N GLN A 87 4.79 10.15 -17.33
CA GLN A 87 6.04 9.43 -17.58
C GLN A 87 5.81 7.93 -17.81
N LEU A 88 4.72 7.35 -17.31
CA LEU A 88 4.40 5.93 -17.53
C LEU A 88 4.16 5.61 -19.02
N PRO A 89 3.27 6.31 -19.75
CA PRO A 89 3.11 6.07 -21.19
C PRO A 89 4.32 6.51 -22.02
N PHE A 90 4.95 7.66 -21.71
CA PHE A 90 6.03 8.19 -22.54
C PHE A 90 7.39 7.51 -22.32
N TYR A 91 7.70 7.07 -21.10
CA TYR A 91 8.96 6.39 -20.77
C TYR A 91 8.81 4.88 -20.56
N ARG A 92 7.69 4.28 -21.00
CA ARG A 92 7.41 2.85 -20.84
C ARG A 92 8.60 1.96 -21.20
N LYS A 93 9.24 2.19 -22.35
CA LYS A 93 10.39 1.38 -22.81
C LYS A 93 11.56 1.45 -21.82
N ARG A 94 11.97 2.66 -21.43
CA ARG A 94 13.06 2.88 -20.47
C ARG A 94 12.77 2.27 -19.10
N ILE A 95 11.51 2.31 -18.66
CA ILE A 95 11.09 1.68 -17.40
C ILE A 95 11.23 0.16 -17.50
N VAL A 96 10.76 -0.45 -18.60
CA VAL A 96 10.87 -1.90 -18.81
C VAL A 96 12.33 -2.34 -18.90
N GLU A 97 13.17 -1.62 -19.64
CA GLU A 97 14.61 -1.90 -19.74
C GLU A 97 15.29 -1.82 -18.38
N ALA A 98 15.01 -0.77 -17.59
CA ALA A 98 15.58 -0.63 -16.24
C ALA A 98 15.13 -1.76 -15.30
N LEU A 99 13.88 -2.23 -15.42
CA LEU A 99 13.38 -3.37 -14.66
C LEU A 99 14.07 -4.68 -15.06
N GLN A 100 14.38 -4.87 -16.34
CA GLN A 100 15.10 -6.05 -16.83
C GLN A 100 16.54 -6.10 -16.35
N THR A 101 17.21 -4.96 -16.18
CA THR A 101 18.58 -4.90 -15.63
C THR A 101 18.64 -5.23 -14.14
N LEU A 102 17.53 -5.07 -13.42
CA LEU A 102 17.45 -5.33 -11.98
C LEU A 102 17.09 -6.79 -11.64
N ALA A 103 16.56 -7.55 -12.61
CA ALA A 103 16.13 -8.93 -12.46
C ALA A 103 17.25 -9.91 -12.81
#